data_AF-A0A920NDQ8-F1
#
_entry.id   AF-A0A920NDQ8-F1
#
_cell.length_a   1.000
_cell.length_b   1.000
_cell.length_c   1.000
_cell.angle_alpha   90.00
_cell.angle_beta   90.00
_cell.angle_gamma   90.00
#
_symmetry.space_group_name_H-M   'P 1'
#
loop_
_entity.id
_entity.type
_entity.pdbx_description
1 polymer ?
#
loop_
_entity_poly.entity_id
_entity_poly.type
_entity_poly.pdbx_seq_one_letter_code
_entity_poly.pdbx_strand_id
1 'polypeptide(L)'
;MMRAIRDNEEAAGAMGKNVVKQHLLIFILGSAIVGIAGAMMVTNDGLFTPGSYRPMRYTFVIWVMVIVGGTGNNFGAILGGFVVWFLWVEAAPIALFFY
;
A
#
# COMPACT_ATOMS: atom_id res chain seq x y z
N MET A 1 4.48 -18.34 6.63
CA MET A 1 3.14 -18.41 7.27
C MET A 1 2.05 -17.92 6.32
N MET A 2 2.11 -16.67 5.85
CA MET A 2 1.09 -16.14 4.92
C MET A 2 1.02 -16.85 3.57
N ARG A 3 2.15 -17.34 3.04
CA ARG A 3 2.14 -18.20 1.83
C ARG A 3 1.31 -19.47 2.01
N ALA A 4 1.43 -20.16 3.15
CA ALA A 4 0.67 -21.37 3.42
C ALA A 4 -0.84 -21.11 3.54
N ILE A 5 -1.22 -19.97 4.13
CA ILE A 5 -2.62 -19.52 4.19
C ILE A 5 -3.12 -19.20 2.77
N ARG A 6 -2.33 -18.49 1.97
CA ARG A 6 -2.67 -18.14 0.58
C ARG A 6 -2.85 -19.35 -0.33
N ASP A 7 -2.06 -20.42 -0.13
CA ASP A 7 -2.11 -21.60 -0.98
C ASP A 7 -3.33 -22.49 -0.65
N ASN A 8 -3.62 -22.70 0.64
CA ASN A 8 -4.84 -23.40 1.09
C ASN A 8 -5.17 -23.07 2.55
N GLU A 9 -6.22 -22.27 2.74
CA GLU A 9 -6.68 -21.84 4.08
C GLU A 9 -7.19 -23.00 4.93
N GLU A 10 -7.96 -23.94 4.34
CA GLU A 10 -8.52 -25.09 5.06
C GLU A 10 -7.42 -26.01 5.56
N ALA A 11 -6.43 -26.30 4.71
CA ALA A 11 -5.28 -27.12 5.09
C ALA A 11 -4.43 -26.41 6.17
N ALA A 12 -4.21 -25.10 6.04
CA ALA A 12 -3.52 -24.32 7.07
C ALA A 12 -4.26 -24.36 8.42
N GLY A 13 -5.59 -24.29 8.39
CA GLY A 13 -6.47 -24.44 9.54
C GLY A 13 -6.36 -25.82 10.20
N ALA A 14 -6.41 -26.89 9.40
CA ALA A 14 -6.26 -28.27 9.85
C ALA A 14 -4.87 -28.54 10.49
N MET A 15 -3.83 -27.83 10.04
CA MET A 15 -2.49 -27.85 10.62
C MET A 15 -2.35 -27.00 11.90
N GLY A 16 -3.47 -26.61 12.51
CA GLY A 16 -3.52 -25.87 13.78
C GLY A 16 -3.18 -24.39 13.66
N LYS A 17 -3.16 -23.81 12.45
CA LYS A 17 -2.96 -22.36 12.27
C LYS A 17 -4.29 -21.63 12.35
N ASN A 18 -4.38 -20.63 13.22
CA ASN A 18 -5.54 -19.76 13.28
C ASN A 18 -5.51 -18.73 12.14
N VAL A 19 -6.15 -19.06 11.02
CA VAL A 19 -6.23 -18.23 9.81
C VAL A 19 -6.92 -16.90 10.08
N VAL A 20 -7.99 -16.90 10.87
CA VAL A 20 -8.76 -15.69 11.22
C VAL A 20 -7.89 -14.68 11.97
N LYS A 21 -7.14 -15.15 12.97
CA LYS A 21 -6.23 -14.28 13.74
C LYS A 21 -5.15 -13.66 12.86
N GLN A 22 -4.62 -14.40 11.88
CA GLN A 22 -3.61 -13.90 10.96
C GLN A 22 -4.16 -12.81 10.02
N HIS A 23 -5.34 -13.03 9.44
CA HIS A 23 -6.03 -12.02 8.64
C HIS A 23 -6.33 -10.75 9.44
N LEU A 24 -6.83 -10.92 10.67
CA LEU A 24 -7.14 -9.80 11.56
C LEU A 24 -5.88 -8.98 11.89
N LEU A 25 -4.76 -9.63 12.19
CA LEU A 25 -3.50 -8.95 12.47
C LEU A 25 -3.04 -8.09 11.29
N ILE A 26 -3.10 -8.62 10.06
CA ILE A 26 -2.68 -7.89 8.87
C ILE A 26 -3.63 -6.72 8.57
N PHE A 27 -4.93 -6.95 8.74
CA PHE A 27 -5.93 -5.89 8.58
C PHE A 27 -5.71 -4.75 9.58
N ILE A 28 -5.49 -5.07 10.85
CA ILE A 28 -5.24 -4.07 11.91
C ILE A 28 -3.95 -3.30 11.62
N LEU A 29 -2.86 -4.01 11.30
CA LEU A 29 -1.57 -3.36 11.01
C LEU A 29 -1.66 -2.43 9.78
N GLY A 30 -2.30 -2.90 8.69
CA GLY A 30 -2.50 -2.08 7.49
C GLY A 30 -3.36 -0.86 7.78
N SER A 31 -4.48 -1.04 8.48
CA SER A 31 -5.41 0.05 8.83
C SER A 31 -4.78 1.08 9.77
N ALA A 32 -3.95 0.64 10.73
CA ALA A 32 -3.25 1.54 11.65
C ALA A 32 -2.27 2.44 10.90
N ILE A 33 -1.47 1.88 9.98
CA ILE A 33 -0.49 2.64 9.18
C ILE A 33 -1.21 3.66 8.28
N VAL A 34 -2.24 3.21 7.54
CA VAL A 34 -3.00 4.09 6.64
C VAL A 34 -3.78 5.15 7.41
N GLY A 35 -4.32 4.81 8.58
CA GLY A 35 -5.02 5.76 9.45
C GLY A 35 -4.11 6.89 9.94
N ILE A 36 -2.89 6.56 10.36
CA ILE A 36 -1.88 7.57 10.77
C ILE A 36 -1.48 8.43 9.56
N ALA A 37 -1.22 7.82 8.40
CA ALA A 37 -0.87 8.54 7.19
C ALA A 37 -1.97 9.53 6.76
N GLY A 38 -3.23 9.12 6.84
CA GLY A 38 -4.38 9.98 6.57
C GLY A 38 -4.49 11.15 7.54
N ALA A 39 -4.30 10.90 8.84
CA ALA A 39 -4.30 11.95 9.86
C ALA A 39 -3.20 13.00 9.60
N MET A 40 -1.97 12.54 9.31
CA MET A 40 -0.86 13.42 8.94
C MET A 40 -1.15 14.23 7.68
N MET A 41 -1.77 13.62 6.67
CA MET A 41 -2.12 14.31 5.43
C MET A 41 -3.15 15.42 5.65
N VAL A 42 -4.21 15.16 6.42
CA VAL A 42 -5.22 16.19 6.76
C VAL A 42 -4.58 17.35 7.52
N THR A 43 -3.67 17.05 8.47
CA THR A 43 -2.94 18.09 9.20
C THR A 43 -2.03 18.90 8.29
N ASN A 44 -1.36 18.26 7.33
CA ASN A 44 -0.52 18.93 6.34
C ASN A 44 -1.33 19.84 5.40
N ASP A 45 -2.47 19.35 4.92
CA ASP A 45 -3.33 20.09 4.00
C ASP A 45 -4.08 21.25 4.69
N GLY A 46 -4.20 21.22 6.02
CA GLY A 46 -4.84 22.26 6.83
C GLY A 46 -6.38 22.34 6.68
N LEU A 47 -6.95 21.59 5.75
CA LEU A 47 -8.37 21.53 5.48
C LEU A 47 -8.78 20.12 5.02
N PHE A 48 -9.87 19.61 5.58
CA PHE A 48 -10.48 18.38 5.10
C PHE A 48 -11.50 18.68 3.99
N THR A 49 -11.14 18.44 2.73
CA THR A 49 -12.05 18.57 1.58
C THR A 49 -12.29 17.22 0.91
N PRO A 50 -13.50 16.62 1.01
CA PRO A 50 -13.79 15.30 0.47
C PRO A 50 -13.48 15.13 -1.03
N GLY A 51 -13.70 16.19 -1.83
CA GLY A 51 -13.46 16.17 -3.28
C GLY A 51 -11.99 15.97 -3.68
N SER A 52 -11.04 16.24 -2.78
CA SER A 52 -9.60 16.07 -3.02
C SER A 52 -9.17 14.60 -2.96
N TYR A 53 -9.95 13.72 -2.32
CA TYR A 53 -9.64 12.31 -2.11
C TYR A 53 -10.04 11.46 -3.33
N ARG A 54 -9.36 11.69 -4.45
CA ARG A 54 -9.68 11.02 -5.71
C ARG A 54 -9.09 9.60 -5.75
N PRO A 55 -9.88 8.56 -6.09
CA PRO A 55 -9.41 7.17 -6.16
C PRO A 55 -8.18 6.97 -7.06
N MET A 56 -8.08 7.78 -8.12
CA MET A 56 -6.93 7.78 -9.03
C MET A 56 -5.60 7.93 -8.27
N ARG A 57 -5.54 8.84 -7.30
CA ARG A 57 -4.33 9.16 -6.55
C ARG A 57 -4.08 8.21 -5.38
N TYR A 58 -5.13 7.82 -4.66
CA TYR A 58 -4.99 7.11 -3.37
C TYR A 58 -5.30 5.61 -3.43
N THR A 59 -5.74 5.08 -4.58
CA THR A 59 -6.03 3.65 -4.74
C THR A 59 -5.29 3.10 -5.97
N PHE A 60 -5.57 3.66 -7.15
CA PHE A 60 -5.05 3.12 -8.40
C PHE A 60 -3.53 3.26 -8.52
N VAL A 61 -2.96 4.41 -8.17
CA VAL A 61 -1.50 4.60 -8.16
C VAL A 61 -0.81 3.63 -7.20
N ILE A 62 -1.40 3.37 -6.03
CA ILE A 62 -0.84 2.42 -5.04
C ILE A 62 -0.89 0.98 -5.59
N TRP A 63 -1.96 0.61 -6.31
CA TRP A 63 -1.98 -0.67 -7.00
C TRP A 63 -0.89 -0.79 -8.05
N VAL A 64 -0.68 0.26 -8.86
CA VAL A 64 0.41 0.29 -9.85
C VAL A 64 1.77 0.10 -9.16
N MET A 65 2.02 0.81 -8.06
CA MET A 65 3.23 0.67 -7.24
C MET A 65 3.49 -0.79 -6.84
N VAL A 66 2.45 -1.49 -6.35
CA VAL A 66 2.56 -2.90 -5.92
C VAL A 66 2.72 -3.84 -7.12
N ILE A 67 2.03 -3.59 -8.22
CA ILE A 67 2.11 -4.42 -9.44
C ILE A 67 3.51 -4.31 -10.06
N VAL A 68 4.06 -3.10 -10.18
CA VAL A 68 5.43 -2.86 -10.66
C VAL A 68 6.46 -3.55 -9.77
N GLY A 69 6.25 -3.52 -8.45
CA GLY A 69 7.10 -4.22 -7.49
C GLY A 69 6.93 -5.75 -7.47
N GLY A 70 5.85 -6.27 -8.03
CA GLY A 70 5.49 -7.69 -8.05
C GLY A 70 4.64 -8.12 -6.85
N THR A 71 3.45 -8.66 -7.14
CA THR A 71 2.44 -9.10 -6.14
C THR A 71 2.83 -10.36 -5.35
N GLY A 72 3.91 -11.04 -5.74
CA GLY A 72 4.40 -12.28 -5.12
C GLY A 72 5.49 -12.09 -4.07
N ASN A 73 6.04 -10.87 -3.92
CA ASN A 73 7.17 -10.58 -3.04
C ASN A 73 6.98 -9.24 -2.31
N ASN A 74 6.90 -9.29 -0.97
CA ASN A 74 6.72 -8.10 -0.13
C ASN A 74 7.84 -7.08 -0.33
N PHE A 75 9.09 -7.53 -0.50
CA PHE A 75 10.23 -6.64 -0.70
C PHE A 75 10.16 -5.93 -2.06
N GLY A 76 9.72 -6.67 -3.08
CA GLY A 76 9.45 -6.12 -4.40
C GLY A 76 8.36 -5.04 -4.37
N ALA A 77 7.24 -5.30 -3.69
CA ALA A 77 6.17 -4.32 -3.52
C ALA A 77 6.63 -3.02 -2.83
N ILE A 78 7.50 -3.12 -1.81
CA ILE A 78 8.08 -1.95 -1.13
C ILE A 78 8.97 -1.17 -2.10
N LEU A 79 9.85 -1.86 -2.83
CA LEU A 79 10.74 -1.23 -3.80
C LEU A 79 9.96 -0.58 -4.95
N GLY A 80 8.92 -1.23 -5.47
CA GLY A 80 8.02 -0.69 -6.50
C GLY A 80 7.29 0.56 -6.03
N GLY A 81 6.81 0.57 -4.77
CA GLY A 81 6.27 1.75 -4.11
C GLY A 81 7.26 2.91 -4.07
N PHE A 82 8.48 2.66 -3.61
CA PHE A 82 9.52 3.67 -3.52
C PHE A 82 9.91 4.24 -4.89
N VAL A 83 10.16 3.38 -5.89
CA VAL A 83 10.60 3.80 -7.23
C VAL A 83 9.53 4.61 -7.94
N VAL A 84 8.29 4.14 -7.95
CA VAL A 84 7.20 4.86 -8.63
C VAL A 84 6.92 6.19 -7.92
N TRP A 85 6.95 6.23 -6.59
CA TRP A 85 6.79 7.48 -5.83
C TRP A 85 7.92 8.47 -6.14
N PHE A 86 9.17 8.00 -6.13
CA PHE A 86 10.34 8.83 -6.42
C PHE A 86 10.26 9.43 -7.83
N LEU A 87 9.97 8.60 -8.84
CA LEU A 87 9.78 9.06 -10.21
C LEU A 87 8.62 10.06 -10.34
N TRP A 88 7.52 9.84 -9.62
CA TRP A 88 6.38 10.75 -9.63
C TRP A 88 6.72 12.13 -9.06
N VAL A 89 7.51 12.18 -7.98
CA VAL A 89 7.96 13.45 -7.36
C VAL A 89 9.00 14.16 -8.24
N GLU A 90 9.98 13.43 -8.77
CA GLU A 90 11.08 14.01 -9.54
C GLU A 90 10.70 14.36 -11.00
N ALA A 91 9.63 13.79 -11.53
CA ALA A 91 9.19 14.10 -12.90
C ALA A 91 8.90 15.60 -13.11
N ALA A 92 8.34 16.28 -12.09
CA ALA A 92 8.02 17.70 -12.16
C ALA A 92 9.28 18.60 -12.23
N PRO A 93 10.27 18.51 -11.32
CA PRO A 93 11.49 19.29 -11.40
C PRO A 93 12.33 18.93 -12.63
N ILE A 94 12.40 17.65 -13.01
CA ILE A 94 13.14 17.21 -14.22
C ILE A 94 12.60 17.89 -15.49
N ALA A 95 11.28 18.00 -15.62
CA ALA A 95 10.66 18.66 -16.77
C ALA A 95 11.06 20.14 -16.90
N LEU A 96 11.35 20.82 -15.79
CA LEU A 96 11.79 22.22 -15.78
C LEU A 96 13.22 22.40 -16.31
N PHE A 97 14.07 21.38 -16.24
CA PHE A 97 15.44 21.45 -16.80
C PHE A 97 15.47 21.27 -18.33
N PHE A 98 14.39 20.75 -18.92
CA PHE A 98 14.27 20.56 -20.37
C PHE A 98 13.61 21.75 -21.09
N TYR A 99 13.23 22.80 -20.35
CA TYR A 99 12.70 24.06 -20.86
C TYR A 99 13.73 25.18 -20.68
#